data_AF-A0A6N7GAR4-F1
#
_entry.id   AF-A0A6N7GAR4-F1
#
_cell.length_a   1.000
_cell.length_b   1.000
_cell.length_c   1.000
_cell.angle_alpha   90.00
_cell.angle_beta   90.00
_cell.angle_gamma   90.00
#
_symmetry.space_group_name_H-M   'P 1'
#
loop_
_entity.id
_entity.type
_entity.pdbx_description
1 polymer ?
#
loop_
_entity_poly.entity_id
_entity_poly.type
_entity_poly.pdbx_seq_one_letter_code
_entity_poly.pdbx_strand_id
1 'polypeptide(L)'
;MPRSYPPEFRRKVLDLLRAGRSVAQLVRDLQISDQTIYTWRRQELIDTGQLPGTTSREAAELVAARRRIAELETELAVHRRAAELLKETEASSWGSPPRAQGAHRAVVDDGRLTGITPAVNVGRIWTHYRRLNTDPPPWLWILSSRRWPWVCGPGRGL
;
A
#
# COMPACT_ATOMS: atom_id res chain seq x y z
N MET A 1 -14.97 29.79 -1.64
CA MET A 1 -15.94 29.10 -0.76
C MET A 1 -17.19 29.96 -0.66
N PRO A 2 -18.40 29.42 -0.86
CA PRO A 2 -19.60 30.20 -0.58
C PRO A 2 -19.61 30.61 0.89
N ARG A 3 -19.98 31.86 1.16
CA ARG A 3 -19.99 32.44 2.49
C ARG A 3 -21.17 31.84 3.27
N SER A 4 -20.91 30.77 4.02
CA SER A 4 -21.92 30.19 4.91
C SER A 4 -22.16 31.10 6.10
N TYR A 5 -23.42 31.17 6.52
CA TYR A 5 -23.78 31.85 7.77
C TYR A 5 -23.12 31.16 8.97
N PRO A 6 -22.63 31.93 9.97
CA PRO A 6 -22.08 31.37 11.20
C PRO A 6 -23.08 30.47 11.92
N PRO A 7 -22.64 29.39 12.60
CA PRO A 7 -23.53 28.47 13.30
C PRO A 7 -24.30 29.15 14.44
N GLU A 8 -23.67 30.08 15.16
CA GLU A 8 -24.32 30.83 16.24
C GLU A 8 -25.45 31.72 15.74
N PHE A 9 -25.30 32.29 14.54
CA PHE A 9 -26.36 33.09 13.94
C PHE A 9 -27.56 32.22 13.58
N ARG A 10 -27.32 31.06 12.95
CA ARG A 10 -28.37 30.07 12.66
C ARG A 10 -29.14 29.65 13.91
N ARG A 11 -28.43 29.34 15.00
CA ARG A 11 -29.05 28.94 16.28
C ARG A 11 -29.98 30.03 16.81
N LYS A 12 -29.51 31.28 16.88
CA LYS A 12 -30.33 32.42 17.32
C LYS A 12 -31.61 32.59 16.50
N VAL A 13 -31.51 32.43 15.17
CA VAL A 13 -32.69 32.50 14.29
C VAL A 13 -33.70 31.39 14.60
N LEU A 14 -33.21 30.16 14.81
CA LEU A 14 -34.07 29.03 15.20
C LEU A 14 -34.67 29.20 16.60
N ASP A 15 -33.93 29.75 17.56
CA ASP A 15 -34.43 30.04 18.90
C ASP A 15 -35.57 31.08 18.85
N LEU A 16 -35.45 32.11 17.99
CA LEU A 16 -36.52 33.09 17.76
C LEU A 16 -37.77 32.45 17.14
N LEU A 17 -37.60 31.50 16.22
CA LEU A 17 -38.72 30.71 15.68
C LEU A 17 -39.39 29.87 16.78
N ARG A 18 -38.60 29.23 17.65
CA ARG A 18 -39.14 28.47 18.80
C ARG A 18 -39.87 29.37 19.80
N ALA A 19 -39.43 30.62 19.95
CA ALA A 19 -40.11 31.64 20.74
C ALA A 19 -41.39 32.21 20.09
N GLY A 20 -41.77 31.72 18.89
CA GLY A 20 -43.04 32.07 18.23
C GLY A 20 -42.96 33.20 17.21
N ARG A 21 -41.77 33.73 16.88
CA ARG A 21 -41.63 34.67 15.76
C ARG A 21 -41.94 33.97 14.44
N SER A 22 -42.60 34.67 13.52
CA SER A 22 -42.89 34.09 12.20
C SER A 22 -41.68 34.21 11.27
N VAL A 23 -41.57 33.28 10.31
CA VAL A 23 -40.54 33.34 9.26
C VAL A 23 -40.60 34.68 8.53
N ALA A 24 -41.80 35.17 8.21
CA ALA A 24 -41.99 36.45 7.52
C ALA A 24 -41.43 37.66 8.31
N GLN A 25 -41.52 37.66 9.64
CA GLN A 25 -40.89 38.69 10.47
C GLN A 25 -39.36 38.60 10.38
N LEU A 26 -38.81 37.40 10.53
CA LEU A 26 -37.35 37.19 10.50
C LEU A 26 -36.73 37.53 9.13
N VAL A 27 -37.43 37.23 8.04
CA VAL A 27 -37.01 37.62 6.69
C VAL A 27 -36.92 39.14 6.56
N ARG A 28 -37.88 39.89 7.08
CA ARG A 28 -37.86 41.36 7.04
C ARG A 28 -36.77 41.93 7.94
N ASP A 29 -36.67 41.43 9.17
CA ASP A 29 -35.75 41.96 10.18
C ASP A 29 -34.28 41.65 9.86
N LEU A 30 -34.00 40.45 9.34
CA LEU A 30 -32.64 39.94 9.13
C LEU A 30 -32.20 39.97 7.66
N GLN A 31 -33.12 40.26 6.73
CA GLN A 31 -32.89 40.25 5.29
C GLN A 31 -32.32 38.92 4.76
N ILE A 32 -32.73 37.80 5.35
CA ILE A 32 -32.39 36.44 4.90
C ILE A 32 -33.57 35.91 4.08
N SER A 33 -33.30 35.10 3.06
CA SER A 33 -34.38 34.41 2.36
C SER A 33 -35.13 33.43 3.27
N ASP A 34 -36.45 33.38 3.08
CA ASP A 34 -37.35 32.41 3.72
C ASP A 34 -36.88 30.97 3.53
N GLN A 35 -36.45 30.63 2.32
CA GLN A 35 -35.94 29.31 1.97
C GLN A 35 -34.77 28.89 2.87
N THR A 36 -33.86 29.82 3.18
CA THR A 36 -32.71 29.54 4.06
C THR A 36 -33.17 29.15 5.46
N ILE A 37 -34.16 29.88 5.99
CA ILE A 37 -34.73 29.64 7.32
C ILE A 37 -35.45 28.29 7.34
N TYR A 38 -36.22 27.96 6.30
CA TYR A 38 -36.88 26.64 6.18
C TYR A 38 -35.88 25.50 6.11
N THR A 39 -34.79 25.65 5.36
CA THR A 39 -33.72 24.64 5.30
C THR A 39 -33.09 24.42 6.67
N TRP A 40 -32.80 25.48 7.42
CA TRP A 40 -32.26 25.35 8.78
C TRP A 40 -33.22 24.67 9.74
N ARG A 41 -34.51 25.05 9.70
CA ARG A 41 -35.54 24.42 10.53
C ARG A 41 -35.68 22.94 10.19
N ARG A 42 -35.68 22.58 8.90
CA ARG A 42 -35.72 21.18 8.48
C ARG A 42 -34.51 20.40 9.00
N GLN A 43 -33.30 20.96 8.92
CA GLN A 43 -32.11 20.30 9.44
C GLN A 43 -32.17 20.13 10.96
N GLU A 44 -32.67 21.12 11.71
CA GLU A 44 -32.88 21.00 13.16
C GLU A 44 -33.88 19.89 13.50
N LEU A 45 -34.95 19.74 12.73
CA LEU A 45 -35.90 18.64 12.90
C LEU A 45 -35.27 17.27 12.61
N ILE A 46 -34.36 17.20 11.65
CA ILE A 46 -33.57 15.98 11.37
C ILE A 46 -32.61 15.70 12.52
N ASP A 47 -31.88 16.72 12.98
CA ASP A 47 -30.88 16.62 14.05
C ASP A 47 -31.52 16.25 15.40
N THR A 48 -32.78 16.63 15.63
CA THR A 48 -33.58 16.23 16.81
C THR A 48 -34.32 14.90 16.63
N GLY A 49 -34.21 14.26 15.47
CA GLY A 49 -34.85 12.97 15.18
C GLY A 49 -36.36 13.05 14.91
N GLN A 50 -36.92 14.24 14.72
CA GLN A 50 -38.33 14.43 14.38
C GLN A 50 -38.61 14.16 12.90
N LEU A 51 -37.61 14.33 12.04
CA LEU A 51 -37.69 14.00 10.62
C LEU A 51 -36.59 13.00 10.23
N PRO A 52 -36.89 12.08 9.29
CA PRO A 52 -35.85 11.22 8.72
C PRO A 52 -34.87 12.04 7.88
N GLY A 53 -33.59 11.72 7.98
CA GLY A 53 -32.53 12.33 7.19
C GLY A 53 -31.15 12.14 7.82
N THR A 54 -30.11 12.60 7.11
CA THR A 54 -28.75 12.62 7.64
C THR A 54 -28.58 13.80 8.60
N THR A 55 -28.11 13.51 9.80
CA THR A 55 -27.87 14.56 10.80
C THR A 55 -26.63 15.38 10.44
N SER A 56 -26.56 16.61 10.94
CA SER A 56 -25.40 17.49 10.78
C SER A 56 -24.12 16.84 11.32
N ARG A 57 -24.23 16.00 12.36
CA ARG A 57 -23.11 15.25 12.94
C ARG A 57 -22.62 14.16 11.99
N GLU A 58 -23.52 13.32 11.48
CA GLU A 58 -23.19 12.26 10.52
C GLU A 58 -22.55 12.84 9.25
N ALA A 59 -23.09 13.95 8.75
CA ALA A 59 -22.51 14.64 7.60
C ALA A 59 -21.08 15.14 7.88
N ALA A 60 -20.82 15.69 9.07
CA ALA A 60 -19.49 16.15 9.48
C ALA A 60 -18.50 14.98 9.60
N GLU A 61 -18.91 13.87 10.21
CA GLU A 61 -18.10 12.64 10.31
C GLU A 61 -17.77 12.08 8.93
N LEU A 62 -18.74 12.03 8.03
CA LEU A 62 -18.56 11.56 6.66
C LEU A 62 -17.58 12.44 5.87
N VAL A 63 -17.62 13.76 6.05
CA VAL A 63 -16.64 14.68 5.46
C VAL A 63 -15.25 14.46 6.05
N ALA A 64 -15.13 14.30 7.37
CA ALA A 64 -13.85 14.03 8.03
C ALA A 64 -13.25 12.69 7.56
N ALA A 65 -14.06 11.63 7.46
CA ALA A 65 -13.64 10.33 6.96
C ALA A 65 -13.15 10.42 5.51
N ARG A 66 -13.90 11.09 4.63
CA ARG A 66 -13.48 11.29 3.22
C ARG A 66 -12.16 12.06 3.11
N ARG A 67 -11.93 13.07 3.96
CA ARG A 67 -10.66 13.79 4.02
C ARG A 67 -9.52 12.86 4.44
N ARG A 68 -9.72 12.05 5.47
CA ARG A 68 -8.70 11.11 5.95
C ARG A 68 -8.39 10.03 4.91
N ILE A 69 -9.39 9.54 4.18
CA ILE A 69 -9.18 8.60 3.08
C ILE A 69 -8.32 9.24 2.00
N ALA A 70 -8.66 10.46 1.56
CA ALA A 70 -7.88 11.15 0.55
C ALA A 70 -6.42 11.38 0.98
N GLU A 71 -6.18 11.73 2.25
CA GLU A 71 -4.83 11.88 2.82
C GLU A 71 -4.07 10.54 2.85
N LEU A 72 -4.73 9.45 3.24
CA LEU A 72 -4.11 8.13 3.23
C LEU A 72 -3.78 7.66 1.80
N GLU A 73 -4.65 7.95 0.84
CA GLU A 73 -4.42 7.63 -0.57
C GLU A 73 -3.22 8.40 -1.13
N THR A 74 -3.02 9.66 -0.74
CA THR A 74 -1.82 10.43 -1.14
C THR A 74 -0.55 9.89 -0.47
N GLU A 75 -0.58 9.57 0.82
CA GLU A 75 0.53 8.92 1.52
C GLU A 75 0.92 7.59 0.84
N LEU A 76 -0.07 6.74 0.54
CA LEU A 76 0.16 5.47 -0.16
C LEU A 76 0.75 5.66 -1.56
N ALA A 77 0.30 6.68 -2.31
CA ALA A 77 0.86 6.99 -3.62
C ALA A 77 2.34 7.38 -3.53
N VAL A 78 2.71 8.19 -2.54
CA VAL A 78 4.12 8.56 -2.28
C VAL A 78 4.95 7.34 -1.90
N HIS A 79 4.44 6.48 -1.02
CA HIS A 79 5.15 5.25 -0.62
C HIS A 79 5.35 4.29 -1.78
N ARG A 80 4.33 4.09 -2.62
CA ARG A 80 4.44 3.26 -3.83
C ARG A 80 5.48 3.82 -4.79
N ARG A 81 5.48 5.15 -5.00
CA ARG A 81 6.46 5.80 -5.86
C ARG A 81 7.88 5.64 -5.33
N ALA A 82 8.10 5.78 -4.03
CA ALA A 82 9.40 5.56 -3.40
C ALA A 82 9.87 4.10 -3.56
N ALA A 83 8.97 3.13 -3.38
CA ALA A 83 9.30 1.71 -3.55
C ALA A 83 9.64 1.35 -5.01
N GLU A 84 8.99 1.96 -6.00
CA GLU A 84 9.33 1.80 -7.42
C GLU A 84 10.74 2.32 -7.71
N LEU A 85 11.07 3.52 -7.24
CA LEU A 85 12.39 4.12 -7.43
C LEU A 85 13.49 3.26 -6.78
N LEU A 86 13.26 2.74 -5.57
CA LEU A 86 14.20 1.83 -4.91
C LEU A 86 14.47 0.59 -5.78
N LYS A 87 13.41 -0.08 -6.28
CA LYS A 87 13.56 -1.26 -7.15
C LYS A 87 14.34 -0.95 -8.43
N GLU A 88 14.14 0.21 -9.03
CA GLU A 88 14.89 0.65 -10.22
C GLU A 88 16.38 0.87 -9.91
N THR A 89 16.70 1.42 -8.74
CA THR A 89 18.10 1.57 -8.30
C THR A 89 18.76 0.23 -8.01
N GLU A 90 18.07 -0.72 -7.38
CA GLU A 90 18.59 -2.07 -7.13
C GLU A 90 18.86 -2.82 -8.44
N ALA A 91 17.95 -2.72 -9.41
CA ALA A 91 18.11 -3.31 -10.74
C ALA A 91 19.25 -2.68 -11.54
N SER A 92 19.55 -1.40 -11.31
CA SER A 92 20.65 -0.68 -11.96
C SER A 92 22.00 -0.89 -11.27
N SER A 93 21.99 -1.04 -9.93
CA SER A 93 23.17 -1.24 -9.08
C SER A 93 23.80 -2.62 -9.27
N TRP A 94 22.98 -3.66 -9.43
CA TRP A 94 23.46 -4.98 -9.82
C TRP A 94 23.36 -5.08 -11.34
N GLY A 95 24.38 -4.57 -12.02
CA GLY A 95 24.49 -4.57 -13.48
C GLY A 95 23.98 -5.89 -14.06
N SER A 96 23.06 -5.79 -15.03
CA SER A 96 22.23 -6.89 -15.54
C SER A 96 22.98 -8.23 -15.50
N PRO A 97 22.47 -9.27 -14.82
CA PRO A 97 23.13 -10.56 -14.88
C PRO A 97 23.23 -10.95 -16.36
N PRO A 98 24.42 -11.38 -16.84
CA PRO A 98 24.60 -11.68 -18.25
C PRO A 98 23.51 -12.64 -18.66
N ARG A 99 22.76 -12.26 -19.72
CA ARG A 99 21.70 -13.09 -20.31
C ARG A 99 22.26 -14.49 -20.47
N ALA A 100 21.87 -15.40 -19.58
CA ALA A 100 22.26 -16.79 -19.66
C ALA A 100 21.55 -17.34 -20.91
N GLN A 101 22.23 -17.29 -22.04
CA GLN A 101 21.90 -18.07 -23.23
C GLN A 101 22.25 -19.53 -22.90
N GLY A 102 21.49 -20.12 -21.98
CA GLY A 102 21.48 -21.55 -21.75
C GLY A 102 20.73 -22.17 -22.92
N ALA A 103 21.48 -22.56 -23.95
CA ALA A 103 20.97 -23.40 -25.01
C ALA A 103 20.41 -24.70 -24.38
N HIS A 104 19.08 -24.82 -24.28
CA HIS A 104 18.44 -26.09 -24.01
C HIS A 104 18.54 -26.94 -25.28
N ARG A 105 19.61 -27.74 -25.40
CA ARG A 105 19.63 -28.84 -26.36
C ARG A 105 18.84 -29.98 -25.71
N ALA A 106 17.62 -30.19 -26.16
CA ALA A 106 16.87 -31.39 -25.81
C ALA A 106 17.62 -32.61 -26.36
N VAL A 107 18.06 -33.51 -25.49
CA VAL A 107 18.42 -34.87 -25.86
C VAL A 107 17.21 -35.72 -25.55
N VAL A 108 16.56 -36.21 -26.61
CA VAL A 108 15.43 -37.14 -26.52
C VAL A 108 15.99 -38.55 -26.66
N ASP A 109 15.73 -39.41 -25.68
CA ASP A 109 15.94 -40.85 -25.82
C ASP A 109 14.72 -41.58 -25.22
N ASP A 110 14.17 -42.53 -25.99
CA ASP A 110 13.04 -43.43 -25.67
C ASP A 110 11.87 -42.86 -24.85
N GLY A 111 11.32 -41.71 -25.27
CA GLY A 111 9.95 -41.31 -24.94
C GLY A 111 9.60 -41.13 -23.46
N ARG A 112 10.59 -40.98 -22.55
CA ARG A 112 10.35 -40.73 -21.12
C ARG A 112 11.22 -39.60 -20.59
N LEU A 113 10.58 -38.59 -20.00
CA LEU A 113 11.26 -37.49 -19.32
C LEU A 113 11.97 -38.01 -18.06
N THR A 114 13.28 -38.19 -18.13
CA THR A 114 14.12 -38.45 -16.95
C THR A 114 14.88 -37.18 -16.56
N GLY A 115 14.23 -36.37 -15.72
CA GLY A 115 14.90 -35.37 -14.88
C GLY A 115 15.50 -34.15 -15.57
N ILE A 116 14.95 -32.97 -15.27
CA ILE A 116 15.65 -31.69 -15.49
C ILE A 116 16.82 -31.66 -14.49
N THR A 117 18.05 -31.92 -14.93
CA THR A 117 19.23 -31.56 -14.15
C THR A 117 19.59 -30.11 -14.48
N PRO A 118 19.44 -29.15 -13.55
CA PRO A 118 20.13 -27.89 -13.73
C PRO A 118 21.63 -28.20 -13.64
N ALA A 119 22.39 -27.85 -14.67
CA ALA A 119 23.85 -27.85 -14.61
C ALA A 119 24.29 -26.75 -13.63
N VAL A 120 24.12 -27.00 -12.33
CA VAL A 120 24.71 -26.18 -11.28
C VAL A 120 26.21 -26.40 -11.40
N ASN A 121 26.92 -25.38 -11.86
CA ASN A 121 28.38 -25.41 -11.92
C ASN A 121 28.92 -25.33 -10.48
N VAL A 122 29.04 -26.49 -9.82
CA VAL A 122 29.53 -26.66 -8.45
C VAL A 122 30.88 -25.97 -8.26
N GLY A 123 31.72 -25.95 -9.30
CA GLY A 123 33.01 -25.25 -9.28
C GLY A 123 32.86 -23.74 -9.03
N ARG A 124 31.83 -23.09 -9.59
CA ARG A 124 31.57 -21.66 -9.41
C ARG A 124 31.11 -21.32 -7.99
N ILE A 125 30.31 -22.19 -7.38
CA ILE A 125 29.87 -22.05 -5.97
C ILE A 125 31.07 -22.23 -5.03
N TRP A 126 31.96 -23.17 -5.32
CA TRP A 126 33.14 -23.42 -4.51
C TRP A 126 34.12 -22.22 -4.51
N THR A 127 34.31 -21.56 -5.66
CA THR A 127 35.08 -20.30 -5.73
C THR A 127 34.45 -19.15 -4.97
N HIS A 128 33.12 -19.13 -4.82
CA HIS A 128 32.42 -18.10 -4.06
C HIS A 128 32.69 -18.23 -2.55
N TYR A 129 32.57 -19.45 -2.00
CA TYR A 129 32.88 -19.71 -0.58
C TYR A 129 34.37 -19.51 -0.28
N ARG A 130 35.28 -19.92 -1.17
CA ARG A 130 36.71 -19.66 -1.03
C ARG A 130 37.05 -18.16 -1.00
N ARG A 131 36.32 -17.34 -1.77
CA ARG A 131 36.53 -15.87 -1.79
C ARG A 131 35.95 -15.19 -0.55
N LEU A 132 34.88 -15.74 0.03
CA LEU A 132 34.21 -15.22 1.23
C LEU A 132 34.79 -15.78 2.54
N ASN A 133 35.82 -16.64 2.47
CA ASN A 133 36.46 -17.30 3.61
C ASN A 133 35.45 -17.90 4.61
N THR A 134 34.38 -18.47 4.09
CA THR A 134 33.27 -19.07 4.85
C THR A 134 33.08 -20.51 4.41
N ASP A 135 32.70 -21.36 5.36
CA ASP A 135 32.54 -22.78 5.07
C ASP A 135 31.29 -23.05 4.20
N PRO A 136 31.42 -23.86 3.14
CA PRO A 136 30.29 -24.23 2.31
C PRO A 136 29.33 -25.18 3.07
N PRO A 137 28.03 -25.13 2.76
CA PRO A 137 27.04 -25.97 3.43
C PRO A 137 27.27 -27.47 3.15
N PRO A 138 26.88 -28.38 4.07
CA PRO A 138 27.22 -29.80 4.02
C PRO A 138 26.80 -30.54 2.73
N TRP A 139 25.72 -30.10 2.08
CA TRP A 139 25.24 -30.70 0.84
C TRP A 139 26.19 -30.45 -0.35
N LEU A 140 27.04 -29.42 -0.29
CA LEU A 140 28.02 -29.12 -1.35
C LEU A 140 29.12 -30.19 -1.42
N TRP A 141 29.50 -30.75 -0.27
CA TRP A 141 30.49 -31.84 -0.16
C TRP A 141 29.99 -33.14 -0.81
N ILE A 142 28.70 -33.42 -0.70
CA ILE A 142 28.08 -34.62 -1.27
C ILE A 142 28.18 -34.63 -2.81
N LEU A 143 28.14 -33.45 -3.43
CA LEU A 143 28.22 -33.26 -4.87
C LEU A 143 29.67 -33.32 -5.41
N SER A 144 30.67 -32.94 -4.62
CA SER A 144 32.09 -33.02 -5.03
C SER A 144 32.67 -34.43 -4.96
N SER A 145 32.13 -35.30 -4.11
CA SER A 145 32.67 -36.64 -3.81
C SER A 145 32.49 -37.68 -4.91
N ARG A 146 31.87 -37.33 -6.05
CA ARG A 146 31.70 -38.24 -7.21
C ARG A 146 32.64 -37.96 -8.39
N ARG A 147 33.59 -37.02 -8.31
CA ARG A 147 34.43 -36.68 -9.49
C ARG A 147 35.93 -36.44 -9.29
N TRP A 148 36.53 -36.64 -8.11
CA TRP A 148 38.00 -36.58 -7.96
C TRP A 148 38.52 -37.51 -6.84
N PRO A 149 38.74 -38.82 -7.10
CA PRO A 149 39.69 -39.60 -6.32
C PRO A 149 41.11 -39.30 -6.85
N TRP A 150 42.11 -39.21 -5.97
CA TRP A 150 43.53 -38.95 -6.26
C TRP A 150 43.92 -37.47 -6.41
N VAL A 151 44.27 -36.84 -5.29
CA VAL A 151 45.59 -36.20 -5.05
C VAL A 151 45.62 -35.78 -3.57
N CYS A 152 46.73 -36.10 -2.90
CA CYS A 152 47.08 -35.87 -1.49
C CYS A 152 46.56 -36.91 -0.47
N GLY A 153 47.32 -38.00 -0.33
CA GLY A 153 47.38 -38.72 0.96
C GLY A 153 48.38 -38.02 1.91
N PRO A 154 48.22 -38.16 3.24
CA PRO A 154 49.30 -37.90 4.17
C PRO A 154 49.79 -39.21 4.79
N GLY A 155 51.09 -39.47 4.60
CA GLY A 155 51.85 -40.31 5.53
C GLY A 155 52.23 -39.51 6.78
N ARG A 156 52.32 -40.25 7.89
CA ARG A 156 52.96 -39.94 9.18
C ARG A 156 52.28 -38.94 10.13
N GLY A 157 51.94 -39.46 11.31
CA GLY A 157 51.74 -38.68 12.54
C GLY A 157 51.08 -39.50 13.64
N LEU A 158 51.92 -40.13 14.47
CA LEU A 158 51.68 -40.90 15.71
C LEU A 158 51.15 -42.35 15.55
#